data_AF-A0A9P6ZRF0-F1
#
_entry.id   AF-A0A9P6ZRF0-F1
#
_cell.length_a   1.000
_cell.length_b   1.000
_cell.length_c   1.000
_cell.angle_alpha   90.00
_cell.angle_beta   90.00
_cell.angle_gamma   90.00
#
_symmetry.space_group_name_H-M   'P 1'
#
loop_
_entity.id
_entity.type
_entity.pdbx_description
1 polymer ?
#
loop_
_entity_poly.entity_id
_entity_poly.type
_entity_poly.pdbx_seq_one_letter_code
_entity_poly.pdbx_strand_id
1 'polypeptide(L)'
;DISLSQFLVTILTAPCFNDHPAVAELISCNDDIIRTLSRHVKSRTALLEWARTTINADCAREVQKLAKVDNRWQFSALHAKAEQIECFCIEEMATEIEAEAPVLWGLLDAVLSA
;
A
#
# COMPACT_ATOMS: atom_id res chain seq x y z
N ASP A 1 -11.01 22.46 -27.31
CA ASP A 1 -9.74 22.35 -26.59
C ASP A 1 -9.88 21.38 -25.42
N ILE A 2 -9.05 20.34 -25.38
CA ILE A 2 -8.99 19.39 -24.26
C ILE A 2 -7.95 19.93 -23.27
N SER A 3 -8.28 20.01 -21.98
CA SER A 3 -7.29 20.42 -20.98
C SER A 3 -6.22 19.33 -20.82
N LEU A 4 -5.00 19.72 -20.42
CA LEU A 4 -3.93 18.76 -20.14
C LEU A 4 -4.37 17.69 -19.12
N SER A 5 -5.16 18.08 -18.11
CA SER A 5 -5.71 17.15 -17.12
C SER A 5 -6.67 16.13 -17.72
N GLN A 6 -7.57 16.56 -18.60
CA GLN A 6 -8.49 15.65 -19.29
C GLN A 6 -7.74 14.72 -20.23
N PHE A 7 -6.74 15.22 -20.95
CA PHE A 7 -5.89 14.42 -21.80
C PHE A 7 -5.17 13.32 -21.00
N LEU A 8 -4.54 13.67 -19.87
CA LEU A 8 -3.86 12.72 -18.99
C LEU A 8 -4.81 11.67 -18.41
N VAL A 9 -6.00 12.07 -17.99
CA VAL A 9 -7.01 11.12 -17.49
C VAL A 9 -7.44 10.18 -18.60
N THR A 10 -7.76 10.69 -19.79
CA THR A 10 -8.21 9.85 -20.92
C THR A 10 -7.13 8.87 -21.36
N ILE A 11 -5.87 9.30 -21.47
CA ILE A 11 -4.80 8.42 -21.95
C ILE A 11 -4.46 7.31 -20.95
N LEU A 12 -4.61 7.57 -19.64
CA LEU A 12 -4.32 6.60 -18.58
C LEU A 12 -5.49 5.67 -18.25
N THR A 13 -6.72 6.01 -18.64
CA THR A 13 -7.92 5.24 -18.28
C THR A 13 -8.56 4.50 -19.45
N ALA A 14 -8.36 4.96 -20.68
CA ALA A 14 -8.97 4.33 -21.84
C ALA A 14 -8.12 3.10 -22.29
N PRO A 15 -8.70 1.89 -22.32
CA PRO A 15 -7.94 0.67 -22.62
C PRO A 15 -7.25 0.65 -23.98
N CYS A 16 -7.74 1.43 -24.93
CA CYS A 16 -7.15 1.56 -26.26
C CYS A 16 -5.76 2.21 -26.28
N PHE A 17 -5.32 2.83 -25.17
CA PHE A 17 -4.01 3.46 -25.07
C PHE A 17 -3.02 2.68 -24.19
N ASN A 18 -3.38 1.51 -23.66
CA ASN A 18 -2.51 0.75 -22.74
C ASN A 18 -1.12 0.46 -23.33
N ASP A 19 -1.06 0.08 -24.62
CA ASP A 19 0.19 -0.20 -25.34
C ASP A 19 0.72 1.03 -26.11
N HIS A 20 0.14 2.21 -25.89
CA HIS A 20 0.55 3.41 -26.59
C HIS A 20 1.92 3.89 -26.05
N PRO A 21 2.88 4.27 -26.91
CA PRO A 21 4.21 4.70 -26.48
C PRO A 21 4.20 5.82 -25.43
N ALA A 22 3.25 6.75 -25.55
CA ALA A 22 3.08 7.84 -24.58
C ALA A 22 2.67 7.36 -23.18
N VAL A 23 1.91 6.25 -23.06
CA VAL A 23 1.57 5.65 -21.76
C VAL A 23 2.81 4.98 -21.16
N ALA A 24 3.57 4.24 -21.97
CA ALA A 24 4.81 3.62 -21.53
C ALA A 24 5.85 4.67 -21.04
N GLU A 25 6.00 5.77 -21.77
CA GLU A 25 6.85 6.90 -21.36
C GLU A 25 6.36 7.53 -20.06
N LEU A 26 5.05 7.81 -19.97
CA LEU A 26 4.45 8.43 -18.79
C LEU A 26 4.60 7.56 -17.53
N ILE A 27 4.44 6.24 -17.66
CA ILE A 27 4.67 5.28 -16.58
C ILE A 27 6.17 5.26 -16.20
N SER A 28 7.07 5.26 -17.19
CA SER A 28 8.52 5.24 -16.95
C SER A 28 9.00 6.50 -16.22
N CYS A 29 8.37 7.65 -16.47
CA CYS A 29 8.69 8.93 -15.84
C CYS A 29 7.86 9.21 -14.55
N ASN A 30 7.03 8.26 -14.11
CA ASN A 30 6.08 8.49 -13.02
C ASN A 30 6.76 8.96 -11.72
N ASP A 31 7.90 8.35 -11.38
CA ASP A 31 8.68 8.73 -10.19
C ASP A 31 9.13 10.19 -10.23
N ASP A 32 9.60 10.66 -11.39
CA ASP A 32 10.06 12.03 -11.56
C ASP A 32 8.90 13.02 -11.54
N ILE A 33 7.74 12.63 -12.06
CA ILE A 33 6.50 13.42 -11.98
C ILE A 33 6.07 13.56 -10.52
N ILE A 34 5.97 12.45 -9.78
CA ILE A 34 5.59 12.46 -8.36
C ILE A 34 6.59 13.28 -7.54
N ARG A 35 7.90 13.11 -7.76
CA ARG A 35 8.96 13.91 -7.11
C ARG A 35 8.84 15.39 -7.44
N THR A 36 8.51 15.74 -8.67
CA THR A 36 8.32 17.13 -9.07
C THR A 36 7.08 17.73 -8.41
N LEU A 37 5.97 16.99 -8.39
CA LEU A 37 4.73 17.40 -7.73
C LEU A 37 4.91 17.56 -6.21
N SER A 38 5.75 16.73 -5.59
CA SER A 38 6.04 16.82 -4.15
C SER A 38 6.93 18.01 -3.78
N ARG A 39 7.75 18.51 -4.72
CA ARG A 39 8.58 19.71 -4.56
C ARG A 39 7.81 21.00 -4.86
N HIS A 40 6.79 20.95 -5.71
CA HIS A 40 6.02 22.14 -6.08
C HIS A 40 5.01 22.52 -4.99
N VAL A 41 5.13 23.75 -4.47
CA VAL A 41 4.41 24.23 -3.26
C VAL A 41 2.89 24.08 -3.34
N LYS A 42 2.27 24.38 -4.50
CA LYS A 42 0.81 24.32 -4.62
C LYS A 42 0.26 22.90 -4.78
N SER A 43 1.03 21.98 -5.36
CA SER A 43 0.61 20.59 -5.54
C SER A 43 0.97 19.71 -4.36
N ARG A 44 2.03 20.05 -3.62
CA ARG A 44 2.54 19.26 -2.50
C ARG A 44 1.47 18.96 -1.46
N THR A 45 0.68 19.95 -1.06
CA THR A 45 -0.37 19.76 -0.05
C THR A 45 -1.40 18.74 -0.51
N ALA A 46 -1.94 18.90 -1.72
CA ALA A 46 -2.92 17.98 -2.29
C ALA A 46 -2.33 16.58 -2.50
N LEU A 47 -1.08 16.48 -2.93
CA LEU A 47 -0.38 15.21 -3.12
C LEU A 47 -0.19 14.46 -1.79
N LEU A 48 0.24 15.16 -0.73
CA LEU A 48 0.42 14.56 0.59
C LEU A 48 -0.90 14.15 1.22
N GLU A 49 -1.96 14.94 1.05
CA GLU A 49 -3.29 14.61 1.54
C GLU A 49 -3.85 13.36 0.83
N TRP A 50 -3.71 13.29 -0.49
CA TRP A 50 -4.04 12.09 -1.26
C TRP A 50 -3.24 10.87 -0.79
N ALA A 51 -1.91 10.99 -0.70
CA ALA A 51 -1.05 9.89 -0.29
C ALA A 51 -1.40 9.38 1.11
N ARG A 52 -1.64 10.30 2.06
CA ARG A 52 -2.05 9.95 3.42
C ARG A 52 -3.38 9.21 3.43
N THR A 53 -4.35 9.66 2.63
CA THR A 53 -5.67 9.04 2.56
C THR A 53 -5.58 7.62 1.98
N THR A 54 -4.82 7.46 0.90
CA THR A 54 -4.59 6.15 0.27
C THR A 54 -3.89 5.18 1.22
N ILE A 55 -2.77 5.58 1.82
CA ILE A 55 -2.01 4.73 2.76
C ILE A 55 -2.88 4.35 3.97
N ASN A 56 -3.63 5.29 4.54
CA ASN A 56 -4.53 5.00 5.65
C ASN A 56 -5.62 4.00 5.27
N ALA A 57 -6.19 4.12 4.07
CA ALA A 57 -7.21 3.20 3.58
C ALA A 57 -6.64 1.78 3.38
N ASP A 58 -5.44 1.67 2.83
CA ASP A 58 -4.75 0.39 2.65
C ASP A 58 -4.37 -0.25 3.99
N CYS A 59 -3.74 0.51 4.91
CA CYS A 59 -3.47 0.03 6.26
C CYS A 59 -4.75 -0.41 6.99
N ALA A 60 -5.84 0.36 6.90
CA ALA A 60 -7.10 0.00 7.54
C ALA A 60 -7.67 -1.31 6.97
N ARG A 61 -7.58 -1.51 5.65
CA ARG A 61 -8.00 -2.74 4.98
C ARG A 61 -7.15 -3.94 5.40
N GLU A 62 -5.84 -3.75 5.49
CA GLU A 62 -4.90 -4.79 5.95
C GLU A 62 -5.13 -5.17 7.42
N VAL A 63 -5.28 -4.18 8.31
CA VAL A 63 -5.62 -4.43 9.72
C VAL A 63 -6.95 -5.16 9.85
N GLN A 64 -7.97 -4.76 9.09
CA GLN A 64 -9.25 -5.46 9.09
C GLN A 64 -9.14 -6.90 8.60
N LYS A 65 -8.29 -7.16 7.59
CA LYS A 65 -8.02 -8.51 7.09
C LYS A 65 -7.34 -9.35 8.17
N LEU A 66 -6.29 -8.83 8.80
CA LEU A 66 -5.58 -9.50 9.88
C LEU A 66 -6.46 -9.77 11.11
N ALA A 67 -7.40 -8.87 11.41
CA ALA A 67 -8.29 -8.98 12.56
C ALA A 67 -9.48 -9.95 12.35
N LYS A 68 -9.71 -10.46 11.14
CA LYS A 68 -10.79 -11.43 10.89
C LYS A 68 -10.51 -12.76 11.58
N VAL A 69 -11.57 -13.39 12.06
CA VAL A 69 -11.54 -14.62 12.87
C VAL A 69 -10.97 -15.84 12.12
N ASP A 70 -11.03 -15.83 10.79
CA ASP A 70 -10.47 -16.91 9.96
C ASP A 70 -8.94 -16.83 9.81
N ASN A 71 -8.28 -15.79 10.31
CA ASN A 71 -6.83 -15.72 10.27
C ASN A 71 -6.22 -16.58 11.38
N ARG A 72 -5.31 -17.47 10.96
CA ARG A 72 -4.70 -18.56 11.76
C ARG A 72 -3.99 -18.10 13.03
N TRP A 73 -3.72 -16.80 13.16
CA TRP A 73 -2.87 -16.21 14.20
C TRP A 73 -3.63 -15.59 15.38
N GLN A 74 -4.89 -15.99 15.62
CA GLN A 74 -5.57 -15.68 16.89
C GLN A 74 -4.98 -16.49 18.04
N PHE A 75 -3.75 -16.16 18.44
CA PHE A 75 -3.11 -16.76 19.59
C PHE A 75 -3.61 -16.08 20.87
N SER A 76 -4.56 -16.72 21.55
CA SER A 76 -4.90 -16.35 22.93
C SER A 76 -4.04 -17.16 23.88
N ALA A 77 -3.05 -16.51 24.51
CA ALA A 77 -2.18 -17.17 25.50
C ALA A 77 -2.98 -17.82 26.66
N LEU A 78 -4.20 -17.34 26.92
CA LEU A 78 -5.09 -17.85 27.97
C LEU A 78 -5.89 -19.10 27.55
N HIS A 79 -6.03 -19.36 26.25
CA HIS A 79 -6.85 -20.45 25.72
C HIS A 79 -6.09 -21.37 24.76
N ALA A 80 -4.81 -21.10 24.51
CA ALA A 80 -3.96 -21.91 23.65
C ALA A 80 -3.76 -23.30 24.26
N LYS A 81 -3.97 -24.34 23.45
CA LYS A 81 -3.64 -25.72 23.84
C LYS A 81 -2.12 -25.90 23.85
N ALA A 82 -1.63 -26.83 24.65
CA ALA A 82 -0.19 -27.10 24.78
C ALA A 82 0.48 -27.33 23.42
N GLU A 83 -0.18 -28.07 22.52
CA GLU A 83 0.32 -28.38 21.18
C GLU A 83 0.42 -27.14 20.27
N GLN A 84 -0.46 -26.14 20.49
CA GLN A 84 -0.40 -24.87 19.75
C GLN A 84 0.72 -23.97 20.24
N ILE A 85 1.11 -24.09 21.50
CA ILE A 85 2.26 -23.37 22.08
C ILE A 85 3.56 -24.01 21.60
N GLU A 86 3.64 -25.35 21.56
CA GLU A 86 4.82 -26.07 21.08
C GLU A 86 5.10 -25.84 19.59
N CYS A 87 4.06 -25.69 18.78
CA CYS A 87 4.17 -25.40 17.34
C CYS A 87 4.16 -23.90 17.01
N PHE A 88 4.15 -23.00 17.99
CA PHE A 88 4.14 -21.56 17.72
C PHE A 88 5.53 -21.07 17.31
N CYS A 89 5.65 -20.52 16.10
CA CYS A 89 6.84 -19.85 15.62
C CYS A 89 6.52 -18.38 15.29
N ILE A 90 7.15 -17.46 16.01
CA ILE A 90 6.91 -16.02 15.83
C ILE A 90 7.46 -15.52 14.50
N GLU A 91 8.54 -16.14 14.00
CA GLU A 91 9.16 -15.83 12.71
C GLU A 91 8.26 -16.23 11.53
N GLU A 92 7.62 -17.40 11.61
CA GLU A 92 6.62 -17.84 10.62
C GLU A 92 5.41 -16.92 10.63
N MET A 93 4.89 -16.59 11.81
CA MET A 93 3.79 -15.62 11.95
C MET A 93 4.15 -14.25 11.37
N ALA A 94 5.34 -13.74 11.66
CA ALA A 94 5.83 -12.46 11.13
C ALA A 94 5.89 -12.47 9.60
N THR A 95 6.43 -13.54 9.01
CA THR A 95 6.53 -13.71 7.56
C THR A 95 5.15 -13.76 6.90
N GLU A 96 4.20 -14.45 7.52
CA GLU A 96 2.83 -14.52 7.01
C GLU A 96 2.08 -13.18 7.14
N ILE A 97 2.25 -12.47 8.26
CA ILE A 97 1.67 -11.14 8.45
C ILE A 97 2.26 -10.15 7.44
N GLU A 98 3.57 -10.18 7.19
CA GLU A 98 4.23 -9.36 6.17
C GLU A 98 3.65 -9.61 4.77
N ALA A 99 3.47 -10.89 4.41
CA ALA A 99 2.87 -11.27 3.13
C ALA A 99 1.38 -10.84 3.02
N GLU A 100 0.64 -10.87 4.13
CA GLU A 100 -0.79 -10.53 4.14
C GLU A 100 -1.08 -9.04 4.26
N ALA A 101 -0.17 -8.27 4.85
CA ALA A 101 -0.30 -6.86 5.20
C ALA A 101 1.02 -6.07 4.97
N PRO A 102 1.50 -6.00 3.72
CA PRO A 102 2.80 -5.40 3.41
C PRO A 102 2.87 -3.89 3.69
N VAL A 103 1.77 -3.15 3.54
CA VAL A 103 1.78 -1.70 3.79
C VAL A 103 1.90 -1.41 5.28
N LEU A 104 1.15 -2.14 6.11
CA LEU A 104 1.24 -2.08 7.56
C LEU A 104 2.61 -2.54 8.06
N TRP A 105 3.17 -3.61 7.48
CA TRP A 105 4.50 -4.11 7.84
C TRP A 105 5.59 -3.09 7.52
N GLY A 106 5.55 -2.47 6.34
CA GLY A 106 6.49 -1.40 5.99
C GLY A 106 6.39 -0.18 6.92
N LEU A 107 5.18 0.15 7.40
CA LEU A 107 5.02 1.19 8.41
C LEU A 107 5.64 0.79 9.75
N LEU A 108 5.44 -0.46 10.18
CA LEU A 108 6.03 -0.98 11.41
C LEU A 108 7.56 -0.97 11.35
N ASP A 109 8.14 -1.43 10.25
CA ASP A 109 9.58 -1.39 10.01
C ASP A 109 10.11 0.04 10.07
N ALA A 110 9.44 0.98 9.41
CA ALA A 110 9.84 2.40 9.45
C ALA A 110 9.79 3.01 10.86
N VAL A 111 8.89 2.54 11.73
CA VAL A 111 8.77 3.01 13.12
C VAL A 111 9.80 2.34 14.04
N LEU A 112 10.09 1.05 13.84
CA LEU A 112 11.00 0.28 14.69
C LEU A 112 12.48 0.43 14.29
N SER A 113 12.75 0.78 13.03
CA SER A 113 14.09 1.06 12.51
C SER A 113 14.54 2.51 12.73
N ALA A 114 13.70 3.35 13.34
CA ALA A 114 13.97 4.75 13.69
C ALA A 114 14.61 4.90 15.09
#